data_AF-A0A4Y8R128-F1
#
_entry.id   AF-A0A4Y8R128-F1
#
_cell.length_a   1.000
_cell.length_b   1.000
_cell.length_c   1.000
_cell.angle_alpha   90.00
_cell.angle_beta   90.00
_cell.angle_gamma   90.00
#
_symmetry.space_group_name_H-M   'P 1'
#
loop_
_entity.id
_entity.type
_entity.pdbx_description
1 polymer ?
#
loop_
_entity_poly.entity_id
_entity_poly.type
_entity_poly.pdbx_seq_one_letter_code
_entity_poly.pdbx_strand_id
1 'polypeptide(L)'
;MVARFHGAVAEVDDPLTWGLDLDEETLTGAGHGAHDPAEERFLRSYVSFTGETLDVETLRVRAAHDEQAEDIARTALSGALAAPLHSDTPGDDDFLDSYQEYRAAMRAIVEEVDVAPVVRTTFRVDGETRPCLYVTVREHAAAYVPVGDRALVVSGPADLLARVDVVTRPLRNILQDEPDPRF
;
A
#
# COMPACT_ATOMS: atom_id res chain seq x y z
N MET A 1 -14.65 -5.90 21.83
CA MET A 1 -15.08 -4.64 21.20
C MET A 1 -13.89 -4.16 20.39
N VAL A 2 -13.92 -4.37 19.07
CA VAL A 2 -12.80 -4.01 18.18
C VAL A 2 -12.71 -2.49 18.15
N ALA A 3 -11.59 -1.93 18.60
CA ALA A 3 -11.34 -0.49 18.46
C ALA A 3 -11.17 -0.21 16.97
N ARG A 4 -12.27 0.18 16.30
CA ARG A 4 -12.33 0.52 14.88
C ARG A 4 -11.16 1.46 14.51
N PHE A 5 -10.62 1.38 13.30
CA PHE A 5 -9.66 2.39 12.86
C PHE A 5 -10.35 3.77 12.93
N HIS A 6 -9.80 4.72 13.70
CA HIS A 6 -10.33 6.07 13.82
C HIS A 6 -9.26 7.09 13.41
N GLY A 7 -9.69 8.22 12.85
CA GLY A 7 -8.82 9.35 12.53
C GLY A 7 -8.71 9.61 11.04
N ALA A 8 -7.55 10.11 10.61
CA ALA A 8 -7.27 10.36 9.20
C ALA A 8 -6.67 9.12 8.52
N VAL A 9 -7.10 8.90 7.28
CA VAL A 9 -6.59 7.89 6.34
C VAL A 9 -6.02 8.58 5.11
N ALA A 10 -5.05 7.94 4.49
CA ALA A 10 -4.45 8.41 3.25
C ALA A 10 -5.27 8.00 2.02
N GLU A 11 -5.26 8.89 1.03
CA GLU A 11 -5.76 8.65 -0.33
C GLU A 11 -4.93 9.45 -1.33
N VAL A 12 -4.95 9.05 -2.60
CA VAL A 12 -4.39 9.87 -3.68
C VAL A 12 -5.23 11.15 -3.81
N ASP A 13 -4.58 12.31 -3.90
CA ASP A 13 -5.26 13.56 -4.18
C ASP A 13 -5.70 13.61 -5.65
N ASP A 14 -7.01 13.78 -5.85
CA ASP A 14 -7.67 13.80 -7.15
C ASP A 14 -7.19 12.65 -8.09
N PRO A 15 -7.53 11.39 -7.76
CA PRO A 15 -6.99 10.21 -8.46
C PRO A 15 -7.30 10.21 -9.96
N LEU A 16 -8.43 10.78 -10.37
CA LEU A 16 -8.83 10.88 -11.78
C LEU A 16 -7.87 11.74 -12.61
N THR A 17 -7.23 12.75 -12.02
CA THR A 17 -6.19 13.55 -12.70
C THR A 17 -4.98 12.69 -13.10
N TRP A 18 -4.75 11.59 -12.40
CA TRP A 18 -3.67 10.63 -12.67
C TRP A 18 -4.16 9.41 -13.45
N GLY A 19 -5.43 9.39 -13.87
CA GLY A 19 -6.04 8.25 -14.55
C GLY A 19 -6.19 7.02 -13.66
N LEU A 20 -6.38 7.24 -12.36
CA LEU A 20 -6.58 6.21 -11.35
C LEU A 20 -8.06 6.15 -10.95
N ASP A 21 -8.59 4.93 -10.85
CA ASP A 21 -9.89 4.65 -10.25
C ASP A 21 -9.70 3.87 -8.94
N LEU A 22 -10.58 4.09 -7.96
CA LEU A 22 -10.52 3.35 -6.69
C LEU A 22 -11.09 1.95 -6.92
N ASP A 23 -10.25 0.93 -6.75
CA ASP A 23 -10.64 -0.47 -6.94
C ASP A 23 -11.04 -1.14 -5.62
N GLU A 24 -10.22 -0.95 -4.57
CA GLU A 24 -10.42 -1.58 -3.27
C GLU A 24 -10.24 -0.60 -2.11
N GLU A 25 -11.08 -0.73 -1.09
CA GLU A 25 -10.90 -0.12 0.23
C GLU A 25 -11.08 -1.17 1.32
N THR A 26 -9.99 -1.45 2.06
CA THR A 26 -9.98 -2.54 3.03
C THR A 26 -9.28 -2.11 4.33
N LEU A 27 -9.90 -2.44 5.47
CA LEU A 27 -9.25 -2.37 6.77
C LEU A 27 -8.71 -3.76 7.12
N THR A 28 -7.39 -3.89 7.17
CA THR A 28 -6.71 -5.12 7.59
C THR A 28 -6.35 -5.05 9.07
N GLY A 29 -6.45 -6.20 9.76
CA GLY A 29 -6.06 -6.32 11.17
C GLY A 29 -7.21 -6.40 12.18
N ALA A 30 -6.96 -7.10 13.29
CA ALA A 30 -7.90 -7.25 14.41
C ALA A 30 -7.21 -7.10 15.79
N GLY A 31 -6.04 -6.44 15.80
CA GLY A 31 -5.14 -6.38 16.95
C GLY A 31 -5.73 -5.63 18.15
N HIS A 32 -5.40 -6.10 19.35
CA HIS A 32 -5.54 -5.33 20.60
C HIS A 32 -4.26 -4.56 20.96
N GLY A 33 -3.22 -4.61 20.11
CA GLY A 33 -1.89 -4.09 20.38
C GLY A 33 -1.65 -2.72 19.76
N ALA A 34 -1.48 -1.69 20.60
CA ALA A 34 -1.18 -0.33 20.17
C ALA A 34 0.27 -0.11 19.69
N HIS A 35 1.02 -1.17 19.32
CA HIS A 35 2.50 -1.10 19.21
C HIS A 35 3.10 -1.72 17.95
N ASP A 36 2.39 -2.55 17.18
CA ASP A 36 2.91 -3.14 15.94
C ASP A 36 2.31 -2.42 14.70
N PRO A 37 3.12 -1.78 13.85
CA PRO A 37 2.66 -1.18 12.58
C PRO A 37 2.03 -2.18 11.61
N ALA A 38 2.25 -3.48 11.79
CA ALA A 38 1.67 -4.53 10.96
C ALA A 38 0.30 -5.03 11.44
N GLU A 39 -0.13 -4.69 12.65
CA GLU A 39 -1.35 -5.24 13.25
C GLU A 39 -2.64 -4.64 12.72
N GLU A 40 -2.63 -3.38 12.26
CA GLU A 40 -3.82 -2.69 11.76
C GLU A 40 -3.46 -1.66 10.69
N ARG A 41 -3.99 -1.85 9.48
CA ARG A 41 -3.70 -0.99 8.31
C ARG A 41 -4.97 -0.70 7.53
N PHE A 42 -5.15 0.55 7.13
CA PHE A 42 -6.19 0.94 6.18
C PHE A 42 -5.58 1.04 4.79
N LEU A 43 -6.04 0.22 3.85
CA LEU A 43 -5.58 0.14 2.47
C LEU A 43 -6.61 0.79 1.54
N ARG A 44 -6.11 1.58 0.60
CA ARG A 44 -6.81 1.92 -0.65
C ARG A 44 -5.97 1.49 -1.83
N SER A 45 -6.54 0.65 -2.67
CA SER A 45 -5.94 0.24 -3.93
C SER A 45 -6.60 0.98 -5.08
N TYR A 46 -5.78 1.55 -5.94
CA TYR A 46 -6.20 2.22 -7.16
C TYR A 46 -5.72 1.45 -8.37
N VAL A 47 -6.55 1.39 -9.41
CA VAL A 47 -6.17 0.82 -10.71
C VAL A 47 -6.08 1.94 -11.74
N SER A 48 -4.99 1.96 -12.50
CA SER A 48 -4.84 2.87 -13.64
C SER A 48 -5.61 2.36 -14.86
N PHE A 49 -5.84 3.23 -15.85
CA PHE A 49 -6.46 2.81 -17.12
C PHE A 49 -5.64 1.75 -17.89
N THR A 50 -4.35 1.60 -17.60
CA THR A 50 -3.47 0.56 -18.15
C THR A 50 -3.52 -0.74 -17.35
N GLY A 51 -4.26 -0.79 -16.24
CA GLY A 51 -4.40 -1.96 -15.37
C GLY A 51 -3.32 -2.06 -14.29
N GLU A 52 -2.45 -1.06 -14.15
CA GLU A 52 -1.42 -1.04 -13.11
C GLU A 52 -2.00 -0.57 -11.77
N THR A 53 -1.60 -1.23 -10.69
CA THR A 53 -2.10 -0.97 -9.34
C THR A 53 -1.22 0.01 -8.58
N LEU A 54 -1.85 0.93 -7.84
CA LEU A 54 -1.21 1.82 -6.87
C LEU A 54 -1.90 1.65 -5.52
N ASP A 55 -1.16 1.14 -4.55
CA ASP A 55 -1.64 0.93 -3.18
C ASP A 55 -1.21 2.07 -2.28
N VAL A 56 -2.15 2.52 -1.43
CA VAL A 56 -1.93 3.51 -0.38
C VAL A 56 -2.41 2.93 0.94
N GLU A 57 -1.47 2.60 1.81
CA GLU A 57 -1.71 2.08 3.14
C GLU A 57 -1.47 3.14 4.21
N THR A 58 -2.38 3.23 5.18
CA THR A 58 -2.21 4.02 6.41
C THR A 58 -1.99 3.07 7.59
N LEU A 59 -0.79 3.15 8.17
CA LEU A 59 -0.45 2.44 9.40
C LEU A 59 -0.91 3.24 10.61
N ARG A 60 -1.52 2.56 11.59
CA ARG A 60 -1.99 3.19 12.83
C ARG A 60 -0.87 3.79 13.67
N VAL A 61 0.32 3.19 13.60
CA VAL A 61 1.53 3.61 14.32
C VAL A 61 2.73 3.61 13.39
N ARG A 62 3.76 4.39 13.75
CA ARG A 62 5.05 4.38 13.07
C ARG A 62 5.86 3.12 13.39
N ALA A 63 6.79 2.80 12.50
CA ALA A 63 7.85 1.85 12.78
C ALA A 63 8.64 2.31 14.00
N ALA A 64 9.03 1.36 14.84
CA ALA A 64 9.80 1.62 16.04
C ALA A 64 11.24 2.05 15.73
N HIS A 65 11.78 1.62 14.58
CA HIS A 65 13.13 1.92 14.11
C HIS A 65 13.23 1.83 12.58
N ASP A 66 14.32 2.38 12.02
CA ASP A 66 14.53 2.47 10.58
C ASP A 66 14.52 1.09 9.89
N GLU A 67 15.15 0.07 10.48
CA GLU A 67 15.15 -1.29 9.90
C GLU A 67 13.73 -1.83 9.70
N GLN A 68 12.81 -1.60 10.65
CA GLN A 68 11.41 -2.02 10.50
C GLN A 68 10.70 -1.20 9.42
N ALA A 69 11.02 0.09 9.28
CA ALA A 69 10.46 0.93 8.22
C ALA A 69 10.94 0.47 6.83
N GLU A 70 12.21 0.05 6.71
CA GLU A 70 12.75 -0.55 5.50
C GLU A 70 12.04 -1.86 5.14
N ASP A 71 11.86 -2.74 6.13
CA ASP A 71 11.18 -4.03 5.93
C ASP A 71 9.72 -3.84 5.50
N ILE A 72 9.02 -2.85 6.07
CA ILE A 72 7.66 -2.47 5.65
C ILE A 72 7.65 -2.02 4.18
N ALA A 73 8.58 -1.13 3.78
CA ALA A 73 8.66 -0.66 2.40
C ALA A 73 8.98 -1.79 1.42
N ARG A 74 9.94 -2.67 1.76
CA ARG A 74 10.29 -3.85 0.96
C ARG A 74 9.11 -4.83 0.84
N THR A 75 8.36 -5.04 1.93
CA THR A 75 7.17 -5.90 1.92
C THR A 75 6.11 -5.36 0.98
N ALA A 76 5.81 -4.05 1.04
CA ALA A 76 4.85 -3.42 0.14
C ALA A 76 5.30 -3.48 -1.33
N LEU A 77 6.59 -3.24 -1.62
CA LEU A 77 7.14 -3.40 -2.97
C LEU A 77 7.00 -4.84 -3.48
N SER A 78 7.24 -5.83 -2.62
CA SER A 78 7.06 -7.24 -2.99
C SER A 78 5.61 -7.55 -3.33
N GLY A 79 4.66 -7.00 -2.58
CA GLY A 79 3.23 -7.08 -2.86
C GLY A 79 2.87 -6.48 -4.21
N ALA A 80 3.32 -5.26 -4.49
CA ALA A 80 3.07 -4.57 -5.76
C ALA A 80 3.62 -5.35 -6.97
N LEU A 81 4.82 -5.93 -6.85
CA LEU A 81 5.41 -6.77 -7.91
C LEU A 81 4.70 -8.11 -8.09
N ALA A 82 4.08 -8.63 -7.03
CA ALA A 82 3.35 -9.88 -7.05
C ALA A 82 1.90 -9.75 -7.54
N ALA A 83 1.28 -8.56 -7.40
CA ALA A 83 -0.13 -8.33 -7.76
C ALA A 83 -0.51 -8.84 -9.17
N PRO A 84 0.28 -8.60 -10.23
CA PRO A 84 -0.05 -9.11 -11.57
C PRO A 84 -0.02 -10.64 -11.68
N LEU A 85 0.76 -11.33 -10.82
CA LEU A 85 0.81 -12.81 -10.81
C LEU A 85 -0.50 -13.43 -10.29
N HIS A 86 -1.34 -12.64 -9.63
CA HIS A 86 -2.62 -13.08 -9.07
C HIS A 86 -3.81 -12.89 -10.02
N SER A 87 -3.69 -12.04 -11.05
CA SER A 87 -4.75 -11.79 -12.03
C SER A 87 -4.80 -12.83 -13.16
N ASP A 88 -3.68 -13.51 -13.42
CA ASP A 88 -3.57 -14.51 -14.49
C ASP A 88 -3.93 -15.91 -13.99
N THR A 89 -5.23 -16.22 -13.84
CA THR A 89 -5.64 -17.64 -13.86
C THR A 89 -7.05 -17.87 -14.40
N PRO A 90 -7.19 -18.04 -15.72
CA PRO A 90 -8.24 -18.89 -16.26
C PRO A 90 -7.66 -19.94 -17.21
N GLY A 91 -7.53 -21.18 -16.72
CA GLY A 91 -7.66 -22.38 -17.56
C GLY A 91 -6.39 -23.05 -18.09
N ASP A 92 -5.31 -23.14 -17.30
CA ASP A 92 -4.16 -23.97 -17.69
C ASP A 92 -4.37 -25.44 -17.25
N ASP A 93 -4.22 -26.38 -18.19
CA ASP A 93 -4.50 -27.81 -18.00
C ASP A 93 -3.48 -28.52 -17.08
N ASP A 94 -2.40 -27.84 -16.67
CA ASP A 94 -1.42 -28.32 -15.68
C ASP A 94 -1.23 -27.36 -14.49
N PHE A 95 -2.07 -27.56 -13.47
CA PHE A 95 -2.01 -26.83 -12.21
C PHE A 95 -0.66 -26.97 -11.49
N LEU A 96 0.05 -28.09 -11.66
CA LEU A 96 1.27 -28.33 -10.90
C LEU A 96 2.44 -27.48 -11.41
N ASP A 97 2.55 -27.35 -12.73
CA ASP A 97 3.60 -26.54 -13.37
C ASP A 97 3.35 -25.05 -13.13
N SER A 98 2.13 -24.56 -13.34
CA SER A 98 1.75 -23.17 -13.05
C SER A 98 1.98 -22.79 -11.57
N TYR A 99 1.73 -23.70 -10.63
CA TYR A 99 2.02 -23.49 -9.22
C TYR A 99 3.53 -23.40 -8.92
N GLN A 100 4.36 -24.23 -9.57
CA GLN A 100 5.82 -24.18 -9.41
C GLN A 100 6.39 -22.88 -9.98
N GLU A 101 5.92 -22.46 -11.16
CA GLU A 101 6.29 -21.20 -11.78
C GLU A 101 5.92 -20.00 -10.91
N TYR A 102 4.68 -19.98 -10.39
CA TYR A 102 4.24 -18.95 -9.44
C TYR A 102 5.15 -18.87 -8.20
N ARG A 103 5.48 -20.01 -7.58
CA ARG A 103 6.38 -20.04 -6.41
C ARG A 103 7.78 -19.57 -6.75
N ALA A 104 8.30 -19.95 -7.91
CA ALA A 104 9.62 -19.52 -8.38
C ALA A 104 9.64 -18.00 -8.63
N ALA A 105 8.60 -17.46 -9.24
CA ALA A 105 8.43 -16.03 -9.47
C ALA A 105 8.37 -15.25 -8.15
N MET A 106 7.53 -15.68 -7.20
CA MET A 106 7.44 -15.07 -5.86
C MET A 106 8.77 -15.08 -5.12
N ARG A 107 9.50 -16.19 -5.18
CA ARG A 107 10.82 -16.29 -4.56
C ARG A 107 11.82 -15.32 -5.20
N ALA A 108 11.82 -15.21 -6.53
CA ALA A 108 12.70 -14.30 -7.25
C ALA A 108 12.41 -12.83 -6.90
N ILE A 109 11.13 -12.46 -6.76
CA ILE A 109 10.72 -11.13 -6.31
C ILE A 109 11.29 -10.83 -4.93
N VAL A 110 11.09 -11.73 -3.96
CA VAL A 110 11.58 -11.53 -2.58
C VAL A 110 13.10 -11.40 -2.55
N GLU A 111 13.83 -12.29 -3.24
CA GLU A 111 15.30 -12.26 -3.29
C GLU A 111 15.83 -10.97 -3.93
N GLU A 112 15.15 -10.44 -4.95
CA GLU A 112 15.54 -9.18 -5.61
C GLU A 112 15.23 -7.95 -4.74
N VAL A 113 14.09 -7.93 -4.06
CA VAL A 113 13.68 -6.82 -3.20
C VAL A 113 14.50 -6.78 -1.90
N ASP A 114 14.88 -7.92 -1.34
CA ASP A 114 15.68 -8.01 -0.10
C ASP A 114 17.02 -7.29 -0.21
N VAL A 115 17.67 -7.38 -1.38
CA VAL A 115 18.96 -6.74 -1.65
C VAL A 115 18.84 -5.34 -2.25
N ALA A 116 17.62 -4.88 -2.54
CA ALA A 116 17.39 -3.57 -3.15
C ALA A 116 17.80 -2.44 -2.18
N PRO A 117 18.53 -1.41 -2.64
CA PRO A 117 18.95 -0.32 -1.79
C PRO A 117 17.74 0.53 -1.37
N VAL A 118 17.64 0.80 -0.07
CA VAL A 118 16.68 1.76 0.46
C VAL A 118 17.34 3.13 0.49
N VAL A 119 16.72 4.10 -0.18
CA VAL A 119 17.21 5.47 -0.24
C VAL A 119 16.36 6.39 0.64
N ARG A 120 17.03 7.30 1.36
CA ARG A 120 16.36 8.42 2.04
C ARG A 120 16.13 9.53 1.03
N THR A 121 14.89 9.92 0.84
CA THR A 121 14.49 10.97 -0.09
C THR A 121 13.26 11.69 0.46
N THR A 122 12.42 12.23 -0.42
CA THR A 122 11.18 12.89 -0.06
C THR A 122 10.00 12.43 -0.91
N PHE A 123 8.81 12.45 -0.33
CA PHE A 123 7.54 12.12 -0.97
C PHE A 123 6.50 13.21 -0.68
N ARG A 124 5.55 13.46 -1.59
CA ARG A 124 4.55 14.50 -1.44
C ARG A 124 3.35 14.00 -0.64
N VAL A 125 3.08 14.64 0.49
CA VAL A 125 1.93 14.33 1.35
C VAL A 125 1.28 15.63 1.83
N ASP A 126 -0.02 15.75 1.67
CA ASP A 126 -0.80 16.95 2.00
C ASP A 126 -0.29 18.21 1.29
N GLY A 127 0.19 18.10 0.05
CA GLY A 127 0.80 19.21 -0.68
C GLY A 127 2.21 19.57 -0.22
N GLU A 128 2.74 18.90 0.81
CA GLU A 128 4.06 19.16 1.39
C GLU A 128 5.06 18.06 1.04
N THR A 129 6.31 18.45 0.84
CA THR A 129 7.41 17.48 0.68
C THR A 129 7.85 16.96 2.05
N ARG A 130 7.72 15.65 2.29
CA ARG A 130 8.07 14.99 3.55
C ARG A 130 9.22 14.00 3.36
N PRO A 131 10.13 13.83 4.34
CA PRO A 131 11.13 12.78 4.29
C PRO A 131 10.51 11.39 4.17
N CYS A 132 11.10 10.51 3.38
CA CYS A 132 10.66 9.13 3.23
C CYS A 132 11.84 8.17 3.05
N LEU A 133 11.56 6.89 3.30
CA LEU A 133 12.36 5.78 2.79
C LEU A 133 11.73 5.30 1.49
N TYR A 134 12.56 5.07 0.48
CA TYR A 134 12.11 4.71 -0.85
C TYR A 134 12.93 3.53 -1.37
N VAL A 135 12.25 2.54 -1.94
CA VAL A 135 12.87 1.35 -2.53
C VAL A 135 12.28 1.13 -3.92
N THR A 136 13.09 0.69 -4.87
CA THR A 136 12.68 0.55 -6.28
C THR A 136 13.26 -0.71 -6.90
N VAL A 137 12.42 -1.47 -7.57
CA VAL A 137 12.76 -2.71 -8.30
C VAL A 137 11.85 -2.80 -9.51
N ARG A 138 12.38 -3.14 -10.69
CA ARG A 138 11.60 -3.38 -11.93
C ARG A 138 10.53 -2.33 -12.22
N GLU A 139 10.92 -1.06 -12.24
CA GLU A 139 10.03 0.09 -12.48
C GLU A 139 8.89 0.26 -11.47
N HIS A 140 8.85 -0.55 -10.41
CA HIS A 140 7.96 -0.40 -9.26
C HIS A 140 8.73 0.17 -8.08
N ALA A 141 8.03 0.87 -7.21
CA ALA A 141 8.61 1.41 -6.00
C ALA A 141 7.65 1.29 -4.83
N ALA A 142 8.23 1.40 -3.63
CA ALA A 142 7.49 1.63 -2.41
C ALA A 142 8.11 2.76 -1.60
N ALA A 143 7.26 3.60 -1.01
CA ALA A 143 7.64 4.71 -0.16
C ALA A 143 7.04 4.54 1.24
N TYR A 144 7.88 4.58 2.27
CA TYR A 144 7.45 4.69 3.67
C TYR A 144 7.58 6.14 4.12
N VAL A 145 6.48 6.75 4.56
CA VAL A 145 6.42 8.17 4.95
C VAL A 145 5.88 8.32 6.38
N PRO A 146 6.69 8.73 7.36
CA PRO A 146 6.21 9.00 8.71
C PRO A 146 5.39 10.31 8.76
N VAL A 147 4.16 10.25 9.30
CA VAL A 147 3.21 11.39 9.40
C VAL A 147 2.58 11.46 10.80
N GLY A 148 2.94 12.46 11.61
CA GLY A 148 2.45 12.57 12.99
C GLY A 148 2.85 11.41 13.90
N ASP A 149 1.90 10.61 14.37
CA ASP A 149 2.16 9.35 15.11
C ASP A 149 1.95 8.10 14.24
N ARG A 150 1.67 8.31 12.95
CA ARG A 150 1.32 7.29 11.95
C ARG A 150 2.39 7.21 10.87
N ALA A 151 2.21 6.27 9.95
CA ALA A 151 2.98 6.21 8.73
C ALA A 151 2.10 5.85 7.54
N LEU A 152 2.51 6.30 6.37
CA LEU A 152 1.92 5.94 5.09
C LEU A 152 2.89 5.00 4.37
N VAL A 153 2.34 4.00 3.69
CA VAL A 153 3.09 3.18 2.75
C VAL A 153 2.41 3.32 1.39
N VAL A 154 3.16 3.69 0.36
CA VAL A 154 2.63 3.83 -1.00
C VAL A 154 3.44 2.91 -1.89
N SER A 155 2.81 2.07 -2.70
CA SER A 155 3.50 1.13 -3.59
C SER A 155 2.80 0.97 -4.93
N GLY A 156 3.58 0.75 -6.00
CA GLY A 156 3.07 0.66 -7.37
C GLY A 156 4.13 1.08 -8.39
N PRO A 157 3.74 1.44 -9.63
CA PRO A 157 4.66 1.97 -10.64
C PRO A 157 5.42 3.20 -10.13
N ALA A 158 6.75 3.17 -10.25
CA ALA A 158 7.65 4.21 -9.72
C ALA A 158 7.38 5.58 -10.35
N ASP A 159 6.97 5.61 -11.62
CA ASP A 159 6.68 6.83 -12.34
C ASP A 159 5.36 7.49 -11.89
N LEU A 160 4.35 6.70 -11.52
CA LEU A 160 3.13 7.16 -10.86
C LEU A 160 3.43 7.65 -9.44
N LEU A 161 4.17 6.87 -8.64
CA LEU A 161 4.60 7.26 -7.30
C LEU A 161 5.34 8.60 -7.28
N ALA A 162 6.15 8.88 -8.30
CA ALA A 162 6.89 10.13 -8.41
C ALA A 162 6.01 11.37 -8.68
N ARG A 163 4.74 11.21 -9.06
CA ARG A 163 3.84 12.29 -9.51
C ARG A 163 2.70 12.56 -8.54
N VAL A 164 2.17 11.50 -7.91
CA VAL A 164 0.99 11.61 -7.04
C VAL A 164 1.26 12.46 -5.80
N ASP A 165 0.21 13.11 -5.30
CA ASP A 165 0.15 13.60 -3.92
C ASP A 165 -0.70 12.62 -3.13
N VAL A 166 -0.32 12.33 -1.90
CA VAL A 166 -1.18 11.59 -0.97
C VAL A 166 -1.70 12.55 0.07
N VAL A 167 -3.01 12.64 0.22
CA VAL A 167 -3.67 13.50 1.21
C VAL A 167 -4.23 12.67 2.34
N THR A 168 -4.11 13.20 3.55
CA THR A 168 -4.70 12.64 4.76
C THR A 168 -6.08 13.26 4.97
N ARG A 169 -7.13 12.45 4.88
CA ARG A 169 -8.51 12.90 5.09
C ARG A 169 -9.15 12.14 6.25
N PRO A 170 -10.05 12.76 7.03
CA PRO A 170 -10.81 12.03 8.03
C PRO A 170 -11.47 10.82 7.37
N LEU A 171 -11.36 9.64 8.00
CA LEU A 171 -12.08 8.46 7.57
C LEU A 171 -13.58 8.77 7.62
N ARG A 172 -14.16 9.09 6.46
CA ARG A 172 -15.61 9.23 6.30
C ARG A 172 -16.14 7.82 6.20
N ASN A 173 -17.11 7.47 7.03
CA ASN A 173 -17.70 6.13 7.10
C ASN A 173 -18.32 5.74 5.75
N ILE A 174 -17.54 5.17 4.83
CA ILE A 174 -18.04 4.49 3.63
C ILE A 174 -18.57 3.10 4.01
N LEU A 175 -18.12 2.55 5.15
CA LEU A 175 -18.61 1.30 5.75
C LEU A 175 -19.87 1.45 6.63
N GLN A 176 -20.52 2.62 6.67
CA GLN A 176 -21.84 2.78 7.29
C GLN A 176 -22.92 3.08 6.25
N ASP A 177 -23.35 2.04 5.54
CA ASP A 177 -24.76 1.94 5.17
C ASP A 177 -25.56 1.53 6.41
N GLU A 178 -25.89 2.52 7.26
CA GLU A 178 -27.21 2.53 7.89
C GLU A 178 -27.75 3.96 7.83
N PRO A 179 -28.90 4.20 7.18
CA PRO A 179 -29.55 5.49 7.28
C PRO A 179 -30.01 5.64 8.74
N ASP A 180 -29.51 6.67 9.43
CA ASP A 180 -30.17 7.15 10.64
C ASP A 180 -31.66 7.35 10.29
N PRO A 181 -32.62 6.69 10.99
CA PRO A 181 -34.02 7.00 10.77
C PRO A 181 -34.20 8.48 11.10
N ARG A 182 -34.52 9.26 10.08
CA ARG A 182 -35.09 10.59 10.31
C ARG A 182 -36.47 10.35 10.91
N PHE A 183 -36.66 10.97 12.08
CA PHE A 183 -37.85 11.10 12.92
C PHE A 183 -38.01 10.07 14.04
#